data_AF-A0A849XZZ6-F1
#
_entry.id   AF-A0A849XZZ6-F1
#
_cell.length_a   1.000
_cell.length_b   1.000
_cell.length_c   1.000
_cell.angle_alpha   90.00
_cell.angle_beta   90.00
_cell.angle_gamma   90.00
#
_symmetry.space_group_name_H-M   'P 1'
#
loop_
_entity.id
_entity.type
_entity.pdbx_description
1 polymer ?
#
loop_
_entity_poly.entity_id
_entity_poly.type
_entity_poly.pdbx_seq_one_letter_code
_entity_poly.pdbx_strand_id
1 'polypeptide(L)'
;MKRLIVYLNGERVGALDEDESGLLDFRYAPEWTGRSDAMPLSRSLPLQSEPFRGKHARPFFAGILPDEGPRQQIAAILGISERNDFAMLERIGGECAGAVSLLPEDAPAPILGETHVRELSERELEDIVAELPRRPLMAGREGLRLSLAGSGTGR
;
A
#
# COMPACT_ATOMS: atom_id res chain seq x y z
N MET A 1 12.82 -6.31 -13.63
CA MET A 1 11.40 -6.50 -13.27
C MET A 1 11.29 -6.41 -11.77
N LYS A 2 10.38 -5.58 -11.28
CA LYS A 2 10.08 -5.46 -9.85
C LYS A 2 8.72 -6.08 -9.58
N ARG A 3 8.55 -6.67 -8.40
CA ARG A 3 7.33 -7.36 -8.01
C ARG A 3 6.93 -7.01 -6.58
N LEU A 4 5.62 -6.77 -6.40
CA LEU A 4 4.97 -6.68 -5.10
C LEU A 4 3.97 -7.82 -4.97
N ILE A 5 3.97 -8.47 -3.81
CA ILE A 5 2.94 -9.43 -3.42
C ILE A 5 1.75 -8.65 -2.87
N VAL A 6 0.57 -8.97 -3.40
CA VAL A 6 -0.69 -8.36 -2.97
C VAL A 6 -1.36 -9.30 -1.98
N TYR A 7 -1.66 -8.78 -0.81
CA TYR A 7 -2.37 -9.44 0.27
C TYR A 7 -3.76 -8.82 0.43
N LEU A 8 -4.76 -9.63 0.76
CA LEU A 8 -6.09 -9.21 1.18
C LEU A 8 -6.40 -9.88 2.51
N ASN A 9 -6.67 -9.11 3.55
CA ASN A 9 -6.86 -9.62 4.92
C ASN A 9 -5.76 -10.60 5.32
N GLY A 10 -4.49 -10.23 5.11
CA GLY A 10 -3.33 -11.06 5.44
C GLY A 10 -3.11 -12.30 4.56
N GLU A 11 -4.04 -12.64 3.66
CA GLU A 11 -3.89 -13.75 2.73
C GLU A 11 -3.31 -13.29 1.39
N ARG A 12 -2.36 -14.04 0.84
CA ARG A 12 -1.78 -13.76 -0.47
C ARG A 12 -2.84 -13.96 -1.57
N VAL A 13 -3.20 -12.89 -2.26
CA VAL A 13 -4.17 -12.94 -3.36
C VAL A 13 -3.54 -12.90 -4.74
N GLY A 14 -2.32 -12.37 -4.86
CA GLY A 14 -1.68 -12.24 -6.16
C GLY A 14 -0.35 -11.52 -6.12
N ALA A 15 0.12 -11.12 -7.31
CA ALA A 15 1.33 -10.34 -7.50
C ALA A 15 1.07 -9.19 -8.48
N LEU A 16 1.71 -8.06 -8.21
CA LEU A 16 1.77 -6.88 -9.06
C LEU A 16 3.21 -6.74 -9.58
N ASP A 17 3.38 -6.84 -10.89
CA ASP A 17 4.67 -6.71 -11.57
C ASP A 17 4.75 -5.34 -12.28
N GLU A 18 5.93 -4.71 -12.25
CA GLU A 18 6.26 -3.56 -13.11
C GLU A 18 7.08 -4.05 -14.32
N ASP A 19 6.58 -3.79 -15.52
CA ASP A 19 7.29 -4.07 -16.77
C ASP A 19 8.37 -3.02 -17.08
N GLU A 20 9.18 -3.27 -18.11
CA GLU A 20 10.26 -2.35 -18.52
C GLU A 20 9.75 -0.99 -19.05
N SER A 21 8.45 -0.89 -19.37
CA SER A 21 7.78 0.33 -19.79
C SER A 21 7.15 1.10 -18.62
N GLY A 22 7.24 0.58 -17.38
CA GLY A 22 6.62 1.15 -16.19
C GLY A 22 5.12 0.88 -16.09
N LEU A 23 4.58 -0.07 -16.87
CA LEU A 23 3.20 -0.52 -16.75
C LEU A 23 3.07 -1.54 -15.63
N LEU A 24 1.96 -1.41 -14.91
CA LEU A 24 1.59 -2.29 -13.80
C LEU A 24 0.75 -3.46 -14.32
N ASP A 25 1.22 -4.67 -14.10
CA ASP A 25 0.54 -5.91 -14.46
C ASP A 25 0.19 -6.70 -13.20
N PHE A 26 -1.11 -6.94 -12.97
CA PHE A 26 -1.57 -7.68 -11.80
C PHE A 26 -2.03 -9.09 -12.18
N ARG A 27 -1.62 -10.08 -11.40
CA ARG A 27 -2.04 -11.48 -11.57
C ARG A 27 -2.52 -12.05 -10.24
N TYR A 28 -3.71 -12.64 -10.24
CA TYR A 28 -4.20 -13.42 -9.11
C TYR A 28 -3.37 -14.70 -8.94
N ALA A 29 -3.13 -15.09 -7.68
CA ALA A 29 -2.53 -16.37 -7.36
C ALA A 29 -3.51 -17.50 -7.73
N PRO A 30 -3.03 -18.60 -8.35
CA PRO A 30 -3.88 -19.74 -8.65
C PRO A 30 -4.49 -20.36 -7.38
N GLU A 31 -3.79 -20.25 -6.27
CA GLU A 31 -4.25 -20.64 -4.93
C GLU A 31 -5.45 -19.81 -4.47
N TRP A 32 -5.54 -18.54 -4.88
CA TRP A 32 -6.68 -17.67 -4.57
C TRP A 32 -7.85 -17.93 -5.51
N THR A 33 -7.62 -17.99 -6.84
CA THR A 33 -8.71 -18.20 -7.81
C THR A 33 -9.36 -19.58 -7.71
N GLY A 34 -8.65 -20.58 -7.20
CA GLY A 34 -9.18 -21.93 -6.97
C GLY A 34 -10.06 -22.07 -5.74
N ARG A 35 -10.14 -21.04 -4.88
CA ARG A 35 -10.91 -21.10 -3.64
C ARG A 35 -12.39 -20.82 -3.84
N SER A 36 -13.23 -21.53 -3.09
CA SER A 36 -14.69 -21.34 -3.12
C SER A 36 -15.13 -20.06 -2.40
N ASP A 37 -14.30 -19.55 -1.49
CA ASP A 37 -14.49 -18.29 -0.76
C ASP A 37 -13.69 -17.12 -1.36
N ALA A 38 -13.07 -17.32 -2.53
CA ALA A 38 -12.29 -16.28 -3.19
C ALA A 38 -13.13 -15.04 -3.45
N MET A 39 -12.59 -13.87 -3.09
CA MET A 39 -13.20 -12.58 -3.39
C MET A 39 -12.33 -11.78 -4.38
N PRO A 40 -12.94 -11.05 -5.32
CA PRO A 40 -12.21 -10.12 -6.16
C PRO A 40 -11.68 -8.94 -5.32
N LEU A 41 -10.46 -8.48 -5.62
CA LEU A 41 -9.88 -7.28 -5.01
C LEU A 41 -10.71 -6.03 -5.27
N SER A 42 -11.33 -5.95 -6.45
CA SER A 42 -12.19 -4.85 -6.84
C SER A 42 -13.17 -5.27 -7.92
N ARG A 43 -14.26 -4.52 -8.08
CA ARG A 43 -15.16 -4.66 -9.22
C ARG A 43 -14.45 -4.47 -10.57
N SER A 44 -13.38 -3.68 -10.59
CA SER A 44 -12.54 -3.46 -11.77
C SER A 44 -11.52 -4.59 -12.00
N LEU A 45 -11.30 -5.45 -11.00
CA LEU A 45 -10.38 -6.59 -11.04
C LEU A 45 -11.15 -7.88 -10.67
N PRO A 46 -12.07 -8.37 -11.53
CA PRO A 46 -12.79 -9.61 -11.26
C PRO A 46 -11.84 -10.80 -11.13
N LEU A 47 -12.26 -11.86 -10.42
CA LEU A 47 -11.47 -13.08 -10.31
C LEU A 47 -11.31 -13.75 -11.68
N GLN A 48 -10.08 -13.84 -12.15
CA GLN A 48 -9.72 -14.53 -13.39
C GLN A 48 -8.27 -15.02 -13.31
N SER A 49 -7.95 -16.05 -14.10
CA SER A 49 -6.58 -16.59 -14.19
C SER A 49 -5.64 -15.73 -15.04
N GLU A 50 -6.20 -14.94 -15.97
CA GLU A 50 -5.44 -14.09 -16.88
C GLU A 50 -4.95 -12.81 -16.18
N PRO A 51 -3.73 -12.33 -16.51
CA PRO A 51 -3.20 -11.12 -15.91
C PRO A 51 -3.94 -9.86 -16.38
N PHE A 52 -4.19 -8.94 -15.47
CA PHE A 52 -4.67 -7.60 -15.74
C PHE A 52 -3.51 -6.71 -16.13
N ARG A 53 -3.41 -6.35 -17.42
CA ARG A 53 -2.28 -5.58 -17.91
C ARG A 53 -2.51 -4.07 -17.88
N GLY A 54 -1.48 -3.33 -17.50
CA GLY A 54 -1.38 -1.86 -17.53
C GLY A 54 -2.67 -1.13 -17.20
N LYS A 55 -3.43 -0.75 -18.25
CA LYS A 55 -4.68 0.01 -18.17
C LYS A 55 -5.78 -0.61 -17.30
N HIS A 56 -5.76 -1.92 -17.09
CA HIS A 56 -6.77 -2.61 -16.28
C HIS A 56 -6.38 -2.69 -14.80
N ALA A 57 -5.10 -2.88 -14.49
CA ALA A 57 -4.61 -2.88 -13.12
C ALA A 57 -4.51 -1.45 -12.55
N ARG A 58 -4.00 -0.52 -13.35
CA ARG A 58 -3.67 0.85 -12.94
C ARG A 58 -4.78 1.58 -12.17
N PRO A 59 -6.07 1.59 -12.60
CA PRO A 59 -7.11 2.37 -11.91
C PRO A 59 -7.32 1.95 -10.45
N PHE A 60 -7.20 0.64 -10.16
CA PHE A 60 -7.32 0.14 -8.81
C PHE A 60 -6.14 0.57 -7.95
N PHE A 61 -4.92 0.28 -8.39
CA PHE A 61 -3.71 0.59 -7.61
C PHE A 61 -3.44 2.09 -7.49
N ALA A 62 -3.74 2.88 -8.52
CA ALA A 62 -3.65 4.33 -8.45
C ALA A 62 -4.68 4.92 -7.47
N GLY A 63 -5.83 4.27 -7.28
CA GLY A 63 -6.84 4.65 -6.28
C GLY A 63 -6.46 4.29 -4.84
N ILE A 64 -5.44 3.45 -4.63
CA ILE A 64 -4.85 3.17 -3.32
C ILE A 64 -3.89 4.30 -2.92
N LEU A 65 -3.25 4.92 -3.91
CA LEU A 65 -2.32 6.02 -3.70
C LEU A 65 -3.06 7.29 -3.28
N PRO A 66 -2.44 8.14 -2.44
CA PRO A 66 -3.02 9.41 -2.05
C PRO A 66 -3.11 10.38 -3.24
N ASP A 67 -4.01 11.35 -3.11
CA ASP A 67 -4.22 12.45 -4.06
C ASP A 67 -2.93 13.26 -4.30
N GLU A 68 -2.93 14.07 -5.37
CA GLU A 68 -1.74 14.77 -5.89
C GLU A 68 -0.98 15.61 -4.84
N GLY A 69 -1.68 16.23 -3.89
CA GLY A 69 -1.05 17.04 -2.83
C GLY A 69 -0.12 16.21 -1.92
N PRO A 70 -0.66 15.26 -1.13
CA PRO A 70 0.17 14.39 -0.29
C PRO A 70 1.16 13.53 -1.09
N ARG A 71 0.82 13.17 -2.33
CA ARG A 71 1.68 12.39 -3.23
C ARG A 71 3.03 13.06 -3.48
N GLN A 72 3.06 14.36 -3.77
CA GLN A 72 4.31 15.10 -4.00
C GLN A 72 5.20 15.12 -2.75
N GLN A 73 4.58 15.32 -1.60
CA GLN A 73 5.30 15.39 -0.33
C GLN A 73 5.88 14.01 0.04
N ILE A 74 5.11 12.95 -0.13
CA ILE A 74 5.57 11.57 0.08
C ILE A 74 6.70 11.21 -0.89
N ALA A 75 6.58 11.56 -2.18
CA ALA A 75 7.61 11.32 -3.18
C ALA A 75 8.93 12.04 -2.85
N ALA A 76 8.85 13.32 -2.46
CA ALA A 76 10.00 14.11 -2.05
C ALA A 76 10.71 13.52 -0.83
N ILE A 77 9.94 13.03 0.14
CA ILE A 77 10.51 12.48 1.37
C ILE A 77 11.13 11.09 1.14
N LEU A 78 10.52 10.27 0.28
CA LEU A 78 11.02 8.94 -0.08
C LEU A 78 12.12 8.96 -1.15
N GLY A 79 12.39 10.11 -1.76
CA GLY A 79 13.38 10.26 -2.84
C GLY A 79 12.98 9.53 -4.13
N ILE A 80 11.68 9.35 -4.38
CA ILE A 80 11.14 8.69 -5.57
C ILE A 80 10.46 9.70 -6.50
N SER A 81 10.28 9.33 -7.77
CA SER A 81 9.51 10.16 -8.70
C SER A 81 8.02 10.10 -8.35
N GLU A 82 7.36 11.26 -8.29
CA GLU A 82 5.90 11.37 -8.07
C GLU A 82 5.07 10.65 -9.15
N ARG A 83 5.68 10.40 -10.32
CA ARG A 83 5.06 9.69 -11.45
C ARG A 83 5.28 8.19 -11.41
N ASN A 84 6.11 7.68 -10.51
CA ASN A 84 6.37 6.26 -10.37
C ASN A 84 5.39 5.66 -9.35
N ASP A 85 4.21 5.29 -9.85
CA ASP A 85 3.14 4.69 -9.04
C ASP A 85 3.63 3.39 -8.36
N PHE A 86 4.48 2.58 -9.01
CA PHE A 86 5.02 1.34 -8.42
C PHE A 86 5.90 1.61 -7.20
N ALA A 87 6.88 2.53 -7.33
CA ALA A 87 7.78 2.89 -6.24
C ALA A 87 7.02 3.49 -5.06
N MET A 88 5.92 4.17 -5.34
CA MET A 88 5.03 4.66 -4.29
C MET A 88 4.30 3.50 -3.60
N LEU A 89 3.69 2.59 -4.36
CA LEU A 89 3.04 1.39 -3.82
C LEU A 89 4.00 0.50 -3.01
N GLU A 90 5.25 0.38 -3.43
CA GLU A 90 6.28 -0.36 -2.69
C GLU A 90 6.55 0.24 -1.31
N ARG A 91 6.49 1.57 -1.19
CA ARG A 91 6.86 2.30 0.03
C ARG A 91 5.68 2.53 0.98
N ILE A 92 4.50 2.85 0.44
CA ILE A 92 3.30 3.18 1.23
C ILE A 92 2.17 2.15 1.09
N GLY A 93 2.21 1.28 0.08
CA GLY A 93 1.16 0.28 -0.17
C GLY A 93 1.09 -0.84 0.87
N GLY A 94 2.07 -0.96 1.76
CA GLY A 94 1.99 -1.81 2.95
C GLY A 94 1.06 -1.26 4.04
N GLU A 95 0.63 0.01 3.95
CA GLU A 95 -0.14 0.71 4.98
C GLU A 95 -1.52 1.22 4.48
N CYS A 96 -1.82 1.05 3.20
CA CYS A 96 -3.01 1.67 2.60
C CYS A 96 -4.31 0.87 2.82
N ALA A 97 -5.28 1.52 3.47
CA ALA A 97 -6.72 1.23 3.44
C ALA A 97 -7.18 -0.23 3.67
N GLY A 98 -7.32 -0.59 4.94
CA GLY A 98 -8.40 -1.44 5.47
C GLY A 98 -8.27 -2.95 5.30
N ALA A 99 -7.79 -3.45 4.16
CA ALA A 99 -7.70 -4.89 3.89
C ALA A 99 -6.61 -5.28 2.89
N VAL A 100 -6.16 -4.38 2.02
CA VAL A 100 -5.17 -4.69 0.97
C VAL A 100 -3.78 -4.24 1.41
N SER A 101 -2.78 -5.10 1.24
CA SER A 101 -1.38 -4.73 1.50
C SER A 101 -0.50 -5.15 0.32
N LEU A 102 0.38 -4.26 -0.11
CA LEU A 102 1.40 -4.54 -1.12
C LEU A 102 2.76 -4.57 -0.45
N LEU A 103 3.46 -5.69 -0.58
CA LEU A 103 4.76 -5.89 0.04
C LEU A 103 5.76 -6.45 -0.98
N PRO A 104 7.06 -6.09 -0.89
CA PRO A 104 8.11 -6.74 -1.66
C PRO A 104 8.08 -8.27 -1.50
N GLU A 105 8.49 -9.02 -2.53
CA GLU A 105 8.57 -10.48 -2.46
C GLU A 105 9.47 -10.98 -1.32
N ASP A 106 10.51 -10.21 -1.00
CA ASP A 106 11.45 -10.50 0.09
C ASP A 106 10.98 -10.01 1.48
N ALA A 107 9.84 -9.33 1.56
CA ALA A 107 9.31 -8.84 2.82
C ALA A 107 8.53 -9.95 3.56
N PRO A 108 8.58 -9.99 4.91
CA PRO A 108 7.80 -10.94 5.68
C PRO A 108 6.31 -10.74 5.40
N ALA A 109 5.57 -11.86 5.31
CA ALA A 109 4.13 -11.84 5.14
C ALA A 109 3.47 -11.00 6.27
N PRO A 110 2.39 -10.27 5.97
CA PRO A 110 1.73 -9.44 6.96
C PRO A 110 1.08 -10.34 8.02
N ILE A 111 1.51 -10.19 9.28
CA ILE A 111 0.94 -10.93 10.41
C ILE A 111 -0.35 -10.22 10.83
N LEU A 112 -1.48 -10.86 10.54
CA LEU A 112 -2.81 -10.41 10.94
C LEU A 112 -2.90 -10.40 12.48
N GLY A 113 -2.89 -9.20 13.08
CA GLY A 113 -3.00 -9.01 14.53
C GLY A 113 -1.79 -8.36 15.20
N GLU A 114 -0.65 -8.24 14.51
CA GLU A 114 0.49 -7.47 15.02
C GLU A 114 0.36 -6.00 14.60
N THR A 115 -0.51 -5.28 15.30
CA THR A 115 -0.35 -3.82 15.35
C THR A 115 0.88 -3.57 16.20
N HIS A 116 2.02 -3.27 15.57
CA HIS A 116 3.18 -2.74 16.29
C HIS A 116 2.84 -1.33 16.79
N VAL A 117 2.06 -1.26 17.88
CA VAL A 117 1.84 -0.03 18.62
C VAL A 117 3.13 0.23 19.40
N ARG A 118 3.94 1.16 18.90
CA ARG A 118 4.95 1.80 19.75
C ARG A 118 4.23 2.81 20.62
N GLU A 119 4.22 2.56 21.93
CA GLU A 119 3.82 3.59 22.89
C GLU A 119 4.79 4.77 22.78
N LEU A 120 4.27 5.94 22.42
CA LEU A 120 5.03 7.19 22.35
C LEU A 120 4.93 7.91 23.69
N SER A 121 6.04 8.45 24.15
CA SER A 121 6.03 9.36 25.30
C SER A 121 5.39 10.70 24.93
N GLU A 122 4.80 11.41 25.90
CA GLU A 122 4.07 12.67 25.67
C GLU A 122 4.92 13.74 24.96
N ARG A 123 6.23 13.77 25.25
CA ARG A 123 7.20 14.63 24.57
C ARG A 123 7.44 14.22 23.11
N GLU A 124 7.54 12.93 22.82
CA GLU A 124 7.70 12.46 21.45
C GLU A 124 6.43 12.69 20.62
N LEU A 125 5.26 12.62 21.23
CA LEU A 125 4.00 12.96 20.59
C LEU A 125 3.95 14.46 20.24
N GLU A 126 4.37 15.34 21.15
CA GLU A 126 4.44 16.79 20.90
C GLU A 126 5.39 17.12 19.74
N ASP A 127 6.57 16.50 19.69
CA ASP A 127 7.50 16.65 18.57
C ASP A 127 6.89 16.15 17.24
N ILE A 128 6.21 15.01 17.27
CA ILE A 128 5.53 14.45 16.09
C ILE A 128 4.39 15.36 15.60
N VAL A 129 3.59 15.91 16.52
CA VAL A 129 2.51 16.86 16.22
C VAL A 129 3.06 18.19 15.70
N ALA A 130 4.20 18.65 16.21
CA ALA A 130 4.88 19.85 15.73
C ALA A 130 5.52 19.65 14.33
N GLU A 131 5.94 18.44 13.98
CA GLU A 131 6.55 18.11 12.68
C GLU A 131 5.54 17.71 11.58
N LEU A 132 4.32 17.33 11.95
CA LEU A 132 3.22 16.96 11.03
C LEU A 132 2.94 17.97 9.90
N PRO A 133 2.97 19.30 10.12
CA PRO A 133 2.81 20.28 9.03
C PRO A 133 3.93 20.22 7.97
N ARG A 134 5.11 19.70 8.35
CA ARG A 134 6.31 19.63 7.50
C ARG A 134 6.49 18.22 6.92
N ARG A 135 5.97 17.19 7.58
CA ARG A 135 6.13 15.76 7.24
C ARG A 135 4.84 14.97 7.51
N PRO A 136 3.85 15.00 6.60
CA PRO A 136 2.67 14.15 6.68
C PRO A 136 3.12 12.69 6.65
N LEU A 137 2.48 11.88 7.50
CA LEU A 137 2.78 10.45 7.67
C LEU A 137 4.22 10.13 8.11
N MET A 138 4.97 11.11 8.65
CA MET A 138 6.34 10.92 9.14
C MET A 138 7.26 10.21 8.16
N ALA A 139 7.09 10.49 6.87
CA ALA A 139 7.94 9.92 5.87
C ALA A 139 9.42 10.26 6.19
N GLY A 140 10.32 9.30 5.97
CA GLY A 140 11.76 9.49 6.14
C GLY A 140 12.34 9.20 7.53
N ARG A 141 11.56 8.71 8.51
CA ARG A 141 12.08 8.22 9.79
C ARG A 141 12.11 6.68 9.79
N GLU A 142 13.29 6.08 9.89
CA GLU A 142 13.42 4.62 9.99
C GLU A 142 12.72 4.12 11.26
N GLY A 143 11.81 3.14 11.11
CA GLY A 143 11.21 2.42 12.24
C GLY A 143 9.95 3.00 12.88
N LEU A 144 9.26 3.96 12.24
CA LEU A 144 7.95 4.47 12.70
C LEU A 144 6.91 4.39 11.57
N ARG A 145 5.94 3.49 11.74
CA ARG A 145 4.74 3.34 10.91
C ARG A 145 3.55 3.94 11.66
N LEU A 146 2.88 4.92 11.06
CA LEU A 146 1.74 5.61 11.66
C LEU A 146 0.47 5.25 10.90
N SER A 147 -0.30 4.32 11.46
CA SER A 147 -1.63 3.97 10.96
C SER A 147 -2.64 4.98 11.52
N LEU A 148 -2.98 6.01 10.74
CA LEU A 148 -4.09 6.91 11.06
C LEU A 148 -5.42 6.22 10.71
N ALA A 149 -6.08 5.64 11.72
CA ALA A 149 -7.49 5.29 11.59
C ALA A 149 -8.31 6.56 11.40
N GLY A 150 -9.12 6.59 10.35
CA GLY A 150 -9.91 7.75 9.94
C GLY A 150 -10.90 8.22 11.02
N SER A 151 -10.93 9.55 11.18
CA SER A 151 -12.00 10.43 11.66
C SER A 151 -13.20 9.76 12.36
N GLY A 152 -13.15 9.71 13.69
CA GLY A 152 -14.33 9.59 14.54
C GLY A 152 -14.90 10.98 14.84
N THR A 153 -15.86 11.43 14.04
CA THR A 153 -16.75 12.53 14.39
C THR A 153 -17.45 12.25 15.71
N GLY A 154 -17.43 13.22 16.64
CA GLY A 154 -18.09 13.12 17.94
C GLY A 154 -18.47 14.48 18.52
N ARG A 155 -19.43 15.14 17.87
CA ARG A 155 -20.25 16.31 18.27
C ARG A 155 -19.56 17.59 18.76
#